data_AF-A0A1W9ZQS7-F1
#
_entry.id   AF-A0A1W9ZQS7-F1
#
_cell.length_a   1.000
_cell.length_b   1.000
_cell.length_c   1.000
_cell.angle_alpha   90.00
_cell.angle_beta   90.00
_cell.angle_gamma   90.00
#
_symmetry.space_group_name_H-M   'P 1'
#
loop_
_entity.id
_entity.type
_entity.pdbx_description
1 polymer ?
#
loop_
_entity_poly.entity_id
_entity_poly.type
_entity_poly.pdbx_seq_one_letter_code
_entity_poly.pdbx_strand_id
1 'polypeptide(L)'
;MTSGNTNPPPPPVPSPRHSTGMVIGAGVLGLVIGALATFVLTGLTLKVRVELPPPPYPQLSTAPVSYPPPPTGPSTTAPIPAPGGLPAPPAPPLPPR
;
A
#
# COMPACT_ATOMS: atom_id res chain seq x y z
N MET A 1 -22.89 -3.43 -71.17
CA MET A 1 -22.19 -2.35 -70.42
C MET A 1 -22.73 -2.38 -69.00
N THR A 2 -22.01 -2.95 -68.04
CA THR A 2 -22.41 -2.95 -66.63
C THR A 2 -21.35 -2.19 -65.84
N SER A 3 -21.57 -0.90 -65.65
CA SER A 3 -20.73 -0.07 -64.79
C SER A 3 -20.93 -0.52 -63.35
N GLY A 4 -19.93 -1.19 -62.78
CA GLY A 4 -19.92 -1.57 -61.37
C GLY A 4 -19.95 -0.32 -60.50
N ASN A 5 -21.01 -0.15 -59.72
CA ASN A 5 -21.11 0.90 -58.72
C ASN A 5 -20.31 0.49 -57.48
N THR A 6 -19.00 0.75 -57.51
CA THR A 6 -18.13 0.53 -56.35
C THR A 6 -18.20 1.76 -55.45
N ASN A 7 -19.04 1.69 -54.42
CA ASN A 7 -19.13 2.75 -53.41
C ASN A 7 -17.80 2.80 -52.62
N PRO A 8 -17.16 3.96 -52.44
CA PRO A 8 -15.92 4.05 -51.67
C PRO A 8 -16.16 3.66 -50.20
N PRO A 9 -15.13 3.10 -49.52
CA PRO A 9 -15.26 2.71 -48.12
C PRO A 9 -15.59 3.93 -47.24
N PRO A 10 -16.39 3.74 -46.18
CA PRO A 10 -16.74 4.83 -45.28
C PRO A 10 -15.48 5.40 -44.61
N PRO A 11 -15.46 6.71 -44.31
CA PRO A 11 -14.31 7.35 -43.70
C PRO A 11 -14.01 6.73 -42.31
N PRO A 12 -12.73 6.66 -41.90
CA PRO A 12 -12.35 6.17 -40.58
C PRO A 12 -13.05 6.97 -39.47
N VAL A 13 -13.70 6.27 -38.55
CA VAL A 13 -14.27 6.89 -37.34
C VAL A 13 -13.14 7.33 -36.41
N PRO A 14 -13.12 8.60 -35.93
CA PRO A 14 -12.10 9.06 -35.00
C PRO A 14 -12.14 8.29 -33.67
N SER A 15 -11.02 7.69 -33.27
CA SER A 15 -10.91 7.03 -31.98
C SER A 15 -10.95 8.04 -30.82
N PRO A 16 -11.74 7.79 -29.75
CA PRO A 16 -11.76 8.65 -28.56
C PRO A 16 -10.38 8.67 -27.89
N ARG A 17 -9.75 9.85 -27.86
CA ARG A 17 -8.46 10.05 -27.20
C ARG A 17 -8.73 10.35 -25.72
N HIS A 18 -8.21 9.51 -24.85
CA HIS A 18 -8.41 9.66 -23.41
C HIS A 18 -7.50 10.77 -22.89
N SER A 19 -8.08 11.76 -22.22
CA SER A 19 -7.32 12.87 -21.65
C SER A 19 -6.46 12.37 -20.48
N THR A 20 -5.15 12.63 -20.53
CA THR A 20 -4.20 12.27 -19.46
C THR A 20 -4.64 12.84 -18.11
N GLY A 21 -5.25 14.02 -18.09
CA GLY A 21 -5.79 14.61 -16.85
C GLY A 21 -6.91 13.77 -16.23
N MET A 22 -7.73 13.10 -17.05
CA MET A 22 -8.80 12.22 -16.56
C MET A 22 -8.21 10.94 -15.97
N VAL A 23 -7.17 10.38 -16.58
CA VAL A 23 -6.46 9.21 -16.05
C VAL A 23 -5.79 9.53 -14.70
N ILE A 24 -5.11 10.68 -14.61
CA ILE A 24 -4.49 11.13 -13.36
C ILE A 24 -5.57 11.37 -12.30
N GLY A 25 -6.66 12.06 -12.65
CA GLY A 25 -7.76 12.32 -11.72
C GLY A 25 -8.42 11.03 -11.21
N ALA A 26 -8.67 10.07 -12.10
CA ALA A 26 -9.21 8.76 -11.72
C ALA A 26 -8.24 7.99 -10.80
N GLY A 27 -6.94 8.04 -11.08
CA GLY A 27 -5.91 7.42 -10.23
C GLY A 27 -5.88 8.02 -8.83
N VAL A 28 -5.90 9.36 -8.72
CA VAL A 28 -5.93 10.05 -7.42
C VAL A 28 -7.20 9.75 -6.65
N LEU A 29 -8.35 9.75 -7.33
CA LEU A 29 -9.63 9.42 -6.68
C LEU A 29 -9.63 7.98 -6.15
N GLY A 30 -9.15 7.03 -6.96
CA GLY A 30 -8.98 5.64 -6.55
C GLY A 30 -8.05 5.48 -5.34
N LEU A 31 -6.94 6.22 -5.30
CA LEU A 31 -6.01 6.24 -4.16
C LEU A 31 -6.71 6.71 -2.88
N VAL A 32 -7.47 7.81 -2.94
CA VAL A 32 -8.19 8.37 -1.78
C VAL A 32 -9.22 7.38 -1.26
N ILE A 33 -10.01 6.78 -2.14
CA ILE A 33 -11.02 5.78 -1.76
C ILE A 33 -10.35 4.54 -1.15
N GLY A 34 -9.28 4.05 -1.76
CA GLY A 34 -8.51 2.92 -1.25
C GLY A 34 -7.91 3.18 0.13
N ALA A 35 -7.35 4.37 0.35
CA ALA A 35 -6.79 4.77 1.64
C ALA A 35 -7.86 4.86 2.74
N LEU A 36 -9.05 5.38 2.43
CA LEU A 36 -10.16 5.40 3.38
C LEU A 36 -10.64 3.97 3.70
N ALA A 37 -10.75 3.11 2.70
CA ALA A 37 -11.17 1.72 2.89
C ALA A 37 -10.21 0.95 3.81
N THR A 38 -8.89 1.07 3.59
CA THR A 38 -7.89 0.41 4.44
C THR A 38 -7.87 1.00 5.84
N PHE A 39 -7.97 2.32 5.98
CA PHE A 39 -8.07 2.98 7.29
C PHE A 39 -9.26 2.48 8.10
N VAL A 40 -10.45 2.37 7.48
CA VAL A 40 -11.65 1.83 8.13
C VAL A 40 -11.45 0.37 8.54
N LEU A 41 -10.88 -0.46 7.66
CA LEU A 41 -10.64 -1.88 7.96
C LEU A 41 -9.64 -2.06 9.11
N THR A 42 -8.55 -1.29 9.13
CA THR A 42 -7.57 -1.31 10.22
C THR A 42 -8.17 -0.76 11.51
N GLY A 43 -8.90 0.35 11.45
CA GLY A 43 -9.61 0.91 12.60
C GLY A 43 -10.62 -0.08 13.20
N LEU A 44 -11.36 -0.80 12.35
CA LEU A 44 -12.27 -1.85 12.78
C LEU A 44 -11.53 -3.04 13.42
N THR A 45 -10.41 -3.46 12.84
CA THR A 45 -9.59 -4.56 13.39
C THR A 45 -9.05 -4.22 14.78
N LEU A 46 -8.57 -2.98 14.97
CA LEU A 46 -8.13 -2.50 16.27
C LEU A 46 -9.28 -2.42 17.26
N LYS A 47 -10.45 -1.95 16.84
CA LYS A 47 -11.66 -1.93 17.68
C LYS A 47 -12.05 -3.34 18.13
N VAL A 48 -12.05 -4.32 17.22
CA VAL A 48 -12.32 -5.72 17.57
C VAL A 48 -11.29 -6.28 18.55
N ARG A 49 -10.00 -5.96 18.40
CA ARG A 49 -8.94 -6.39 19.35
C ARG A 49 -9.04 -5.73 20.72
N VAL A 50 -9.62 -4.54 20.81
CA VAL A 50 -9.82 -3.83 22.08
C VAL A 50 -11.11 -4.29 22.77
N GLU A 51 -12.15 -4.60 21.99
CA GLU A 51 -13.46 -4.98 22.53
C GLU A 51 -13.58 -6.49 22.78
N LEU A 52 -12.88 -7.35 22.03
CA LEU A 52 -12.77 -8.76 22.41
C LEU A 52 -11.63 -8.93 23.41
N PRO A 53 -11.89 -9.51 24.59
CA PRO A 53 -10.85 -9.97 25.49
C PRO A 53 -9.82 -10.80 24.69
N PRO A 54 -8.51 -10.66 24.97
CA PRO A 54 -7.51 -11.50 24.34
C PRO A 54 -7.96 -12.96 24.46
N PRO A 55 -8.02 -13.71 23.35
CA PRO A 55 -8.52 -15.06 23.38
C PRO A 55 -7.72 -15.85 24.41
N PRO A 56 -8.39 -16.54 25.35
CA PRO A 56 -7.70 -17.34 26.35
C PRO A 56 -6.82 -18.33 25.61
N TYR A 57 -5.50 -18.22 25.84
CA TYR A 57 -4.52 -19.11 25.21
C TYR A 57 -4.91 -20.56 25.49
N PRO A 58 -4.80 -21.47 24.50
CA PRO A 58 -4.92 -22.89 24.76
C PRO A 58 -3.91 -23.23 25.85
N GLN A 59 -4.41 -23.76 26.97
CA GLN A 59 -3.57 -24.31 28.02
C GLN A 59 -2.88 -25.52 27.38
N LEU A 60 -1.70 -25.31 26.81
CA LEU A 60 -0.80 -26.41 26.48
C LEU A 60 -0.48 -27.06 27.82
N SER A 61 -1.14 -28.18 28.10
CA SER A 61 -0.78 -29.09 29.19
C SER A 61 0.74 -29.19 29.23
N THR A 62 1.30 -28.72 30.33
CA THR A 62 2.73 -28.71 30.63
C THR A 62 3.31 -30.11 30.50
N ALA A 63 3.81 -30.45 29.32
CA ALA A 63 5.02 -31.23 29.23
C ALA A 63 6.17 -30.22 29.39
N PRO A 64 7.09 -30.38 30.36
CA PRO A 64 8.27 -29.52 30.44
C PRO A 64 9.11 -29.79 29.20
N VAL A 65 8.98 -28.95 28.18
CA VAL A 65 9.89 -28.96 27.04
C VAL A 65 11.20 -28.36 27.55
N SER A 66 12.16 -29.24 27.84
CA SER A 66 13.55 -28.85 28.05
C SER A 66 14.09 -28.39 26.69
N TYR A 67 14.11 -27.07 26.48
CA TYR A 67 14.79 -26.50 25.33
C TYR A 67 16.30 -26.51 25.61
N PRO A 68 17.14 -26.99 24.66
CA PRO A 68 18.58 -26.80 24.80
C PRO A 68 18.89 -25.29 24.91
N PRO A 69 19.90 -24.90 25.70
CA PRO A 69 20.25 -23.51 25.87
C PRO A 69 20.50 -22.87 24.49
N PRO A 70 19.98 -21.65 24.24
CA PRO A 70 20.23 -20.97 22.99
C PRO A 70 21.75 -20.81 22.82
N PRO A 71 22.29 -20.97 21.59
CA PRO A 71 23.70 -20.69 21.36
C PRO A 71 24.00 -19.25 21.78
N THR A 72 25.04 -19.06 22.58
CA THR A 72 25.58 -17.75 22.97
C THR A 72 26.24 -17.09 21.77
N GLY A 73 25.42 -16.65 20.81
CA GLY A 73 25.80 -15.70 19.78
C GLY A 73 25.60 -14.27 20.30
N PRO A 74 26.35 -13.28 19.79
CA PRO A 74 26.17 -11.89 20.20
C PRO A 74 24.72 -11.48 19.99
N SER A 75 24.12 -10.93 21.03
CA SER A 75 22.77 -10.39 21.05
C SER A 75 22.72 -9.17 20.13
N THR A 76 22.52 -9.38 18.83
CA THR A 76 22.21 -8.29 17.91
C THR A 76 20.74 -7.95 18.11
N THR A 77 20.44 -7.16 19.15
CA THR A 77 19.17 -6.45 19.24
C THR A 77 19.15 -5.44 18.10
N ALA A 78 18.61 -5.84 16.94
CA ALA A 78 18.28 -4.88 15.89
C ALA A 78 17.23 -3.93 16.48
N PRO A 79 17.47 -2.61 16.49
CA PRO A 79 16.47 -1.66 16.97
C PRO A 79 15.22 -1.76 16.09
N ILE A 80 14.06 -1.94 16.73
CA ILE A 80 12.76 -1.69 16.10
C ILE A 80 12.71 -0.20 15.70
N PRO A 81 12.42 0.16 14.43
CA PRO A 81 12.17 1.55 14.08
C PRO A 81 10.85 1.99 14.73
N ALA A 82 10.93 2.90 15.70
CA ALA A 82 9.77 3.66 16.14
C ALA A 82 9.34 4.61 15.01
N PRO A 83 8.03 4.83 14.77
CA PRO A 83 7.57 5.87 13.87
C PRO A 83 7.79 7.24 14.55
N GLY A 84 9.02 7.75 14.46
CA GLY A 84 9.43 9.02 15.04
C GLY A 84 10.51 9.68 14.19
N GLY A 85 10.15 10.81 13.58
CA GLY A 85 11.08 11.81 13.03
C GLY A 85 11.77 11.42 11.72
N LEU A 86 11.27 11.94 10.60
CA LEU A 86 12.09 12.06 9.40
C LEU A 86 13.30 12.97 9.72
N PRO A 87 14.53 12.62 9.29
CA PRO A 87 15.68 13.52 9.41
C PRO A 87 15.38 14.84 8.68
N ALA A 88 15.67 15.96 9.34
CA ALA A 88 15.55 17.27 8.70
C ALA A 88 16.51 17.36 7.49
N PRO A 89 16.07 17.94 6.36
CA PRO A 89 16.92 18.07 5.19
C PRO A 89 18.12 18.99 5.47
N PRO A 90 19.27 18.75 4.80
CA PRO A 90 20.46 19.58 4.99
C PRO A 90 20.19 21.04 4.60
N ALA A 91 20.76 21.96 5.37
CA ALA A 91 20.63 23.40 5.12
C ALA A 91 21.33 23.78 3.81
N PRO A 92 20.74 24.69 3.00
CA PRO A 92 21.34 25.15 1.76
C PRO A 92 22.64 25.95 2.00
N PRO A 93 23.59 25.94 1.04
CA PRO A 93 24.83 26.71 1.15
C PRO A 93 24.56 28.21 1.30
N LEU A 94 25.28 28.85 2.22
CA LEU A 94 25.23 30.30 2.38
C LEU A 94 25.86 30.99 1.16
N PRO A 95 25.25 32.08 0.66
CA PRO A 95 25.83 32.84 -0.44
C PRO A 95 27.15 33.52 -0.02
N PRO A 96 28.13 33.63 -0.95
CA PRO A 96 29.37 34.33 -0.70
C PRO A 96 29.11 35.81 -0.44
N ARG A 97 29.90 36.38 0.48
CA ARG A 97 29.80 37.76 0.93
C ARG A 97 30.57 38.71 0.01
#